data_AF-A0A7J4BXI7-F1
#
_entry.id   AF-A0A7J4BXI7-F1
#
_cell.length_a   1.000
_cell.length_b   1.000
_cell.length_c   1.000
_cell.angle_alpha   90.00
_cell.angle_beta   90.00
_cell.angle_gamma   90.00
#
_symmetry.space_group_name_H-M   'P 1'
#
loop_
_entity.id
_entity.type
_entity.pdbx_description
1 polymer ?
#
loop_
_entity_poly.entity_id
_entity_poly.type
_entity_poly.pdbx_seq_one_letter_code
_entity_poly.pdbx_strand_id
1 'polypeptide(L)'
;MEGKLVECVPNFSEGKDEGVINAITSAMLTVNDVRLLDVDMGADFNRTVVTIVGSPEAVLESALRGTGVALESIDMATHKGEHARMGAVDVVPFIPVSNVTMEECIKLAEKYGTEAARRFNLSVYLYAKAARRDERINLPDIRRGEYESFEEKLSDSNWSPEYGPTKFNPKSGVTATGARSILIAYNVNLDTDQKSVTNKIAGKLRTSGVLKKDENGEKILGEDGKVERIPGRFEYLQGAGWMYDESTAQVSMNLLDYTITGLHQVTDAIRELASETDNCTTAGELVGLVPLQAILDSGRHYLGHDDEESVLIQNAIQGLQLDQLGDFIIEQRIIEYAAGV
;
A
#
# COMPACT_ATOMS: atom_id res chain seq x y z
N MET A 1 -14.21 13.37 18.65
CA MET A 1 -14.93 13.34 17.36
C MET A 1 -14.86 11.89 16.90
N GLU A 2 -15.99 11.18 16.84
CA GLU A 2 -16.05 9.71 16.69
C GLU A 2 -16.70 9.30 15.36
N GLY A 3 -16.09 9.71 14.25
CA GLY A 3 -16.51 9.25 12.92
C GLY A 3 -15.86 7.92 12.57
N LYS A 4 -16.58 7.05 11.84
CA LYS A 4 -15.99 5.91 11.15
C LYS A 4 -15.26 6.42 9.91
N LEU A 5 -13.98 6.07 9.77
CA LEU A 5 -13.15 6.52 8.68
C LEU A 5 -12.55 5.32 7.94
N VAL A 6 -12.77 5.29 6.63
CA VAL A 6 -12.23 4.29 5.69
C VAL A 6 -11.45 5.01 4.62
N GLU A 7 -10.25 4.51 4.33
CA GLU A 7 -9.49 4.89 3.16
C GLU A 7 -9.81 3.91 2.01
N CYS A 8 -9.93 4.43 0.80
CA CYS A 8 -9.99 3.63 -0.41
C CYS A 8 -8.95 4.15 -1.41
N VAL A 9 -8.17 3.21 -1.97
CA VAL A 9 -7.03 3.54 -2.82
C VAL A 9 -7.18 2.91 -4.20
N PRO A 10 -8.21 3.29 -5.00
CA PRO A 10 -8.42 2.71 -6.31
C PRO A 10 -7.24 2.98 -7.25
N ASN A 11 -6.97 2.04 -8.15
CA ASN A 11 -5.91 2.13 -9.14
C ASN A 11 -6.51 2.09 -10.53
N PHE A 12 -6.18 3.10 -11.33
CA PHE A 12 -6.67 3.26 -12.69
C PHE A 12 -5.53 3.04 -13.68
N SER A 13 -5.81 2.32 -14.76
CA SER A 13 -4.87 2.08 -15.86
C SER A 13 -4.87 3.28 -16.81
N GLU A 14 -4.47 4.43 -16.30
CA GLU A 14 -4.25 5.68 -17.01
C GLU A 14 -3.27 6.50 -16.18
N GLY A 15 -2.23 7.07 -16.78
CA GLY A 15 -1.22 7.88 -16.08
C GLY A 15 -0.66 9.02 -16.93
N LYS A 16 -1.26 9.29 -18.09
CA LYS A 16 -0.78 10.27 -19.08
C LYS A 16 -1.82 11.34 -19.40
N ASP A 17 -3.10 10.96 -19.46
CA ASP A 17 -4.20 11.89 -19.70
C ASP A 17 -4.79 12.41 -18.39
N GLU A 18 -4.36 13.61 -17.98
CA GLU A 18 -4.90 14.31 -16.81
C GLU A 18 -6.40 14.59 -16.95
N GLY A 19 -6.92 14.78 -18.16
CA GLY A 19 -8.35 15.03 -18.39
C GLY A 19 -9.20 13.83 -17.97
N VAL A 20 -8.74 12.61 -18.27
CA VAL A 20 -9.40 11.36 -17.84
C VAL A 20 -9.36 11.24 -16.31
N ILE A 21 -8.21 11.46 -15.69
CA ILE A 21 -8.07 11.35 -14.23
C ILE A 21 -8.91 12.42 -13.52
N ASN A 22 -8.92 13.66 -14.02
CA ASN A 22 -9.76 14.73 -13.48
C ASN A 22 -11.25 14.42 -13.60
N ALA A 23 -11.69 13.77 -14.68
CA ALA A 23 -13.08 13.34 -14.81
C ALA A 23 -13.45 12.26 -13.77
N ILE A 24 -12.55 11.28 -13.56
CA ILE A 24 -12.72 10.23 -12.57
C ILE A 24 -12.79 10.82 -11.15
N THR A 25 -11.82 11.64 -10.76
CA THR A 25 -11.77 12.23 -9.41
C THR A 25 -12.91 13.21 -9.17
N SER A 26 -13.32 13.99 -10.19
CA SER A 26 -14.49 14.87 -10.09
C SER A 26 -15.77 14.07 -9.82
N ALA A 27 -15.95 12.92 -10.48
CA ALA A 27 -17.10 12.05 -10.22
C ALA A 27 -17.07 11.46 -8.81
N MET A 28 -15.89 11.04 -8.33
CA MET A 28 -15.68 10.55 -6.97
C MET A 28 -16.05 11.61 -5.91
N LEU A 29 -15.73 12.88 -6.16
CA LEU A 29 -15.96 14.00 -5.24
C LEU A 29 -17.38 14.59 -5.29
N THR A 30 -18.25 14.06 -6.16
CA THR A 30 -19.70 14.40 -6.09
C THR A 30 -20.41 13.76 -4.89
N VAL A 31 -19.75 12.83 -4.20
CA VAL A 31 -20.28 12.19 -3.00
C VAL A 31 -19.89 13.03 -1.78
N ASN A 32 -20.88 13.42 -0.99
CA ASN A 32 -20.66 14.12 0.27
C ASN A 32 -19.86 13.22 1.23
N ASP A 33 -19.10 13.84 2.14
CA ASP A 33 -18.33 13.13 3.16
C ASP A 33 -17.20 12.23 2.60
N VAL A 34 -16.67 12.61 1.44
CA VAL A 34 -15.46 12.04 0.85
C VAL A 34 -14.46 13.15 0.58
N ARG A 35 -13.20 12.91 0.93
CA ARG A 35 -12.07 13.79 0.61
C ARG A 35 -11.07 13.06 -0.25
N LEU A 36 -10.54 13.77 -1.23
CA LEU A 36 -9.40 13.34 -2.02
C LEU A 36 -8.13 13.76 -1.28
N LEU A 37 -7.32 12.78 -0.89
CA LEU A 37 -6.07 13.02 -0.17
C LEU A 37 -4.88 13.11 -1.13
N ASP A 38 -4.87 12.27 -2.17
CA ASP A 38 -3.75 12.20 -3.11
C ASP A 38 -4.16 11.65 -4.48
N VAL A 39 -3.43 12.07 -5.51
CA VAL A 39 -3.53 11.57 -6.90
C VAL A 39 -2.10 11.43 -7.43
N ASP A 40 -1.59 10.21 -7.41
CA ASP A 40 -0.25 9.87 -7.88
C ASP A 40 -0.34 9.33 -9.32
N MET A 41 -0.03 10.19 -10.30
CA MET A 41 0.00 9.85 -11.72
C MET A 41 1.41 9.42 -12.16
N GLY A 42 1.58 8.16 -12.51
CA GLY A 42 2.83 7.62 -13.06
C GLY A 42 2.78 7.49 -14.59
N ALA A 43 3.42 8.40 -15.32
CA ALA A 43 3.43 8.39 -16.79
C ALA A 43 4.12 7.16 -17.39
N ASP A 44 5.25 6.73 -16.81
CA ASP A 44 6.01 5.54 -17.26
C ASP A 44 5.24 4.24 -16.95
N PHE A 45 4.66 4.16 -15.75
CA PHE A 45 3.80 3.06 -15.33
C PHE A 45 2.45 3.04 -16.05
N ASN A 46 2.05 4.17 -16.65
CA ASN A 46 0.73 4.45 -17.20
C ASN A 46 -0.40 4.02 -16.24
N ARG A 47 -0.27 4.45 -14.98
CA ARG A 47 -1.14 4.10 -13.87
C ARG A 47 -1.30 5.31 -12.96
N THR A 48 -2.51 5.47 -12.43
CA THR A 48 -2.81 6.47 -11.41
C THR A 48 -3.33 5.78 -10.16
N VAL A 49 -2.77 6.17 -9.02
CA VAL A 49 -3.26 5.78 -7.70
C VAL A 49 -4.01 6.98 -7.12
N VAL A 50 -5.28 6.78 -6.80
CA VAL A 50 -6.11 7.81 -6.17
C VAL A 50 -6.35 7.39 -4.73
N THR A 51 -6.18 8.30 -3.79
CA THR A 51 -6.42 8.05 -2.36
C THR A 51 -7.59 8.91 -1.90
N ILE A 52 -8.70 8.26 -1.53
CA ILE A 52 -9.85 8.92 -0.93
C ILE A 52 -10.11 8.42 0.49
N VAL A 53 -10.71 9.27 1.30
CA VAL A 53 -11.09 8.94 2.68
C VAL A 53 -12.47 9.49 3.01
N GLY A 54 -13.22 8.80 3.86
CA GLY A 54 -14.56 9.21 4.28
C GLY A 54 -15.29 8.13 5.07
N SER A 55 -16.59 8.31 5.29
CA SER A 55 -17.40 7.28 5.93
C SER A 55 -17.56 6.03 5.04
N PRO A 56 -17.75 4.83 5.65
CA PRO A 56 -17.81 3.56 4.92
C PRO A 56 -18.67 3.54 3.65
N GLU A 57 -19.93 3.99 3.74
CA GLU A 57 -20.87 3.96 2.61
C GLU A 57 -20.59 5.07 1.60
N ALA A 58 -20.09 6.24 2.05
CA ALA A 58 -19.74 7.34 1.16
C ALA A 58 -18.54 6.99 0.27
N VAL A 59 -17.50 6.38 0.87
CA VAL A 59 -16.31 5.91 0.15
C VAL A 59 -16.66 4.81 -0.85
N LEU A 60 -17.54 3.87 -0.47
CA LEU A 60 -18.05 2.84 -1.39
C LEU A 60 -18.73 3.43 -2.63
N GLU A 61 -19.67 4.36 -2.43
CA GLU A 61 -20.38 5.01 -3.54
C GLU A 61 -19.42 5.87 -4.38
N SER A 62 -18.47 6.56 -3.75
CA SER A 62 -17.45 7.34 -4.45
C SER A 62 -16.57 6.45 -5.34
N ALA A 63 -16.08 5.32 -4.83
CA ALA A 63 -15.34 4.35 -5.61
C ALA A 63 -16.16 3.80 -6.80
N LEU A 64 -17.45 3.50 -6.61
CA LEU A 64 -18.33 3.05 -7.71
C LEU A 64 -18.51 4.12 -8.80
N ARG A 65 -18.59 5.41 -8.44
CA ARG A 65 -18.68 6.52 -9.41
C ARG A 65 -17.40 6.68 -10.21
N GLY A 66 -16.25 6.65 -9.53
CA GLY A 66 -14.95 6.67 -10.19
C GLY A 66 -14.81 5.50 -11.17
N THR A 67 -15.23 4.30 -10.76
CA THR A 67 -15.24 3.11 -11.62
C THR A 67 -16.11 3.29 -12.86
N GLY A 68 -17.32 3.84 -12.73
CA GLY A 68 -18.18 4.10 -13.88
C GLY A 68 -17.51 4.97 -14.94
N VAL A 69 -16.95 6.12 -14.52
CA VAL A 69 -16.26 7.05 -15.43
C VAL A 69 -15.00 6.43 -16.04
N ALA A 70 -14.23 5.68 -15.25
CA ALA A 70 -13.04 5.00 -15.73
C ALA A 70 -13.36 3.98 -16.84
N LEU A 71 -14.43 3.19 -16.68
CA LEU A 71 -14.85 2.19 -17.66
C LEU A 71 -15.40 2.82 -18.96
N GLU A 72 -15.90 4.05 -18.89
CA GLU A 72 -16.30 4.81 -20.08
C GLU A 72 -15.09 5.36 -20.83
N SER A 73 -14.10 5.85 -20.08
CA SER A 73 -12.99 6.68 -20.59
C SER A 73 -11.73 5.90 -20.96
N ILE A 74 -11.48 4.76 -20.33
CA ILE A 74 -10.27 3.96 -20.53
C ILE A 74 -10.58 2.73 -21.40
N ASP A 75 -9.76 2.50 -22.41
CA ASP A 75 -9.82 1.30 -23.26
C ASP A 75 -8.55 0.44 -23.09
N MET A 76 -8.71 -0.65 -22.33
CA MET A 76 -7.63 -1.59 -22.04
C MET A 76 -7.06 -2.29 -23.27
N ALA A 77 -7.81 -2.41 -24.37
CA ALA A 77 -7.31 -3.00 -25.59
C ALA A 77 -6.16 -2.18 -26.22
N THR A 78 -6.08 -0.89 -25.88
CA THR A 78 -5.02 0.02 -26.34
C THR A 78 -4.01 0.39 -25.26
N HIS A 79 -4.34 0.11 -24.00
CA HIS A 79 -3.50 0.44 -22.85
C HIS A 79 -2.19 -0.37 -22.82
N LYS A 80 -1.09 0.34 -22.57
CA LYS A 80 0.23 -0.23 -22.29
C LYS A 80 0.93 0.60 -21.22
N GLY A 81 1.61 -0.05 -20.29
CA GLY A 81 2.41 0.56 -19.23
C GLY A 81 3.40 -0.44 -18.66
N GLU A 82 4.43 0.03 -17.96
CA GLU A 82 5.45 -0.85 -17.34
C GLU A 82 4.91 -1.59 -16.11
N HIS A 83 3.82 -1.11 -15.52
CA HIS A 83 3.21 -1.72 -14.34
C HIS A 83 2.20 -2.80 -14.74
N ALA A 84 2.31 -3.98 -14.11
CA ALA A 84 1.35 -5.07 -14.30
C ALA A 84 -0.08 -4.63 -13.99
N ARG A 85 -1.00 -4.89 -14.92
CA ARG A 85 -2.40 -4.45 -14.85
C ARG A 85 -3.34 -5.49 -15.45
N MET A 86 -4.59 -5.53 -15.01
CA MET A 86 -5.59 -6.45 -15.55
C MET A 86 -6.92 -5.80 -15.94
N GLY A 87 -7.12 -4.50 -15.65
CA GLY A 87 -8.31 -3.78 -16.07
C GLY A 87 -8.17 -2.26 -15.98
N ALA A 88 -9.14 -1.55 -16.56
CA ALA A 88 -9.22 -0.09 -16.56
C ALA A 88 -9.28 0.45 -15.13
N VAL A 89 -10.02 -0.25 -14.27
CA VAL A 89 -9.91 -0.17 -12.82
C VAL A 89 -9.27 -1.45 -12.34
N ASP A 90 -8.01 -1.38 -11.96
CA ASP A 90 -7.18 -2.55 -11.75
C ASP A 90 -7.41 -3.16 -10.35
N VAL A 91 -7.40 -2.32 -9.31
CA VAL A 91 -7.74 -2.72 -7.94
C VAL A 91 -8.46 -1.61 -7.18
N VAL A 92 -9.43 -1.98 -6.34
CA VAL A 92 -10.16 -1.07 -5.43
C VAL A 92 -10.14 -1.64 -4.01
N PRO A 93 -9.13 -1.30 -3.19
CA PRO A 93 -9.02 -1.74 -1.81
C PRO A 93 -9.75 -0.82 -0.83
N PHE A 94 -10.27 -1.36 0.26
CA PHE A 94 -10.81 -0.64 1.41
C PHE A 94 -9.95 -0.90 2.64
N ILE A 95 -9.57 0.16 3.36
CA ILE A 95 -8.61 0.12 4.44
C ILE A 95 -9.25 0.76 5.69
N PRO A 96 -9.25 0.07 6.85
CA PRO A 96 -9.73 0.67 8.09
C PRO A 96 -8.74 1.74 8.57
N VAL A 97 -9.25 2.95 8.85
CA VAL A 97 -8.44 4.06 9.39
C VAL A 97 -8.80 4.30 10.85
N SER A 98 -10.04 4.71 11.11
CA SER A 98 -10.48 5.08 12.47
C SER A 98 -11.88 4.52 12.76
N ASN A 99 -12.04 3.90 13.92
CA ASN A 99 -13.31 3.33 14.40
C ASN A 99 -13.99 2.34 13.44
N VAL A 100 -13.23 1.70 12.54
CA VAL A 100 -13.72 0.73 11.56
C VAL A 100 -12.92 -0.56 11.67
N THR A 101 -13.62 -1.69 11.68
CA THR A 101 -12.99 -3.01 11.73
C THR A 101 -12.60 -3.50 10.34
N MET A 102 -11.66 -4.45 10.28
CA MET A 102 -11.33 -5.16 9.04
C MET A 102 -12.56 -5.88 8.46
N GLU A 103 -13.38 -6.50 9.31
CA GLU A 103 -14.65 -7.15 8.90
C GLU A 103 -15.58 -6.19 8.14
N GLU A 104 -15.68 -4.94 8.59
CA GLU A 104 -16.48 -3.93 7.92
C GLU A 104 -15.90 -3.55 6.56
N CYS A 105 -14.59 -3.42 6.44
CA CYS A 105 -13.93 -3.18 5.15
C CYS A 105 -14.09 -4.37 4.19
N ILE A 106 -14.06 -5.62 4.69
CA ILE A 106 -14.36 -6.81 3.89
C ILE A 106 -15.78 -6.71 3.32
N LYS A 107 -16.76 -6.34 4.14
CA LYS A 107 -18.15 -6.14 3.68
C LYS A 107 -18.26 -5.03 2.64
N LEU A 108 -17.49 -3.94 2.75
CA LEU A 108 -17.43 -2.90 1.72
C LEU A 108 -16.87 -3.44 0.40
N ALA A 109 -15.79 -4.23 0.44
CA ALA A 109 -15.24 -4.87 -0.75
C ALA A 109 -16.23 -5.81 -1.42
N GLU A 110 -16.97 -6.62 -0.64
CA GLU A 110 -18.03 -7.50 -1.17
C GLU A 110 -19.19 -6.71 -1.78
N LYS A 111 -19.63 -5.62 -1.13
CA LYS A 111 -20.65 -4.72 -1.67
C LYS A 111 -20.18 -4.06 -2.97
N TYR A 112 -18.95 -3.56 -3.00
CA TYR A 112 -18.34 -2.97 -4.19
C TYR A 112 -18.30 -3.99 -5.32
N GLY A 113 -17.81 -5.21 -5.07
CA GLY A 113 -17.74 -6.26 -6.09
C GLY A 113 -19.10 -6.63 -6.65
N THR A 114 -20.10 -6.76 -5.77
CA THR A 114 -21.49 -7.04 -6.17
C THR A 114 -22.07 -5.92 -7.04
N GLU A 115 -21.94 -4.66 -6.60
CA GLU A 115 -22.51 -3.51 -7.30
C GLU A 115 -21.76 -3.18 -8.60
N ALA A 116 -20.43 -3.27 -8.62
CA ALA A 116 -19.63 -3.06 -9.82
C ALA A 116 -19.95 -4.11 -10.89
N ALA A 117 -20.04 -5.38 -10.50
CA ALA A 117 -20.47 -6.45 -11.40
C ALA A 117 -21.87 -6.20 -11.96
N ARG A 118 -22.83 -5.83 -11.11
CA ARG A 118 -24.22 -5.59 -11.51
C ARG A 118 -24.40 -4.37 -12.41
N ARG A 119 -23.75 -3.24 -12.07
CA ARG A 119 -23.92 -1.96 -12.76
C ARG A 119 -23.14 -1.89 -14.07
N PHE A 120 -21.95 -2.50 -14.10
CA PHE A 120 -21.00 -2.32 -15.21
C PHE A 120 -20.67 -3.61 -15.96
N ASN A 121 -21.29 -4.73 -15.60
CA ASN A 121 -21.01 -6.05 -16.19
C ASN A 121 -19.50 -6.41 -16.12
N LEU A 122 -18.89 -6.10 -14.98
CA LEU A 122 -17.46 -6.23 -14.72
C LEU A 122 -17.16 -7.54 -13.98
N SER A 123 -16.15 -8.27 -14.40
CA SER A 123 -15.63 -9.43 -13.65
C SER A 123 -14.80 -8.94 -12.48
N VAL A 124 -15.20 -9.29 -11.26
CA VAL A 124 -14.55 -8.82 -10.02
C VAL A 124 -14.03 -9.98 -9.18
N TYR A 125 -12.76 -9.90 -8.81
CA TYR A 125 -12.09 -10.83 -7.90
C TYR A 125 -11.96 -10.24 -6.50
N LEU A 126 -12.16 -11.06 -5.47
CA LEU A 126 -11.86 -10.68 -4.09
C LEU A 126 -10.41 -11.04 -3.74
N TYR A 127 -9.68 -10.09 -3.14
CA TYR A 127 -8.28 -10.29 -2.73
C TYR A 127 -8.00 -9.89 -1.28
N ALA A 128 -6.77 -10.14 -0.82
CA ALA A 128 -6.29 -9.85 0.53
C ALA A 128 -7.21 -10.47 1.59
N LYS A 129 -7.66 -9.72 2.60
CA LYS A 129 -8.50 -10.25 3.68
C LYS A 129 -9.93 -10.58 3.22
N ALA A 130 -10.34 -10.14 2.03
CA ALA A 130 -11.63 -10.51 1.44
C ALA A 130 -11.54 -11.76 0.53
N ALA A 131 -10.34 -12.27 0.26
CA ALA A 131 -10.15 -13.43 -0.60
C ALA A 131 -10.89 -14.66 -0.04
N ARG A 132 -11.61 -15.38 -0.91
CA ARG A 132 -12.31 -16.63 -0.57
C ARG A 132 -11.45 -17.87 -0.83
N ARG A 133 -10.27 -17.67 -1.41
CA ARG A 133 -9.34 -18.69 -1.87
C ARG A 133 -7.92 -18.23 -1.59
N ASP A 134 -7.08 -19.13 -1.14
CA ASP A 134 -5.70 -18.81 -0.74
C ASP A 134 -4.88 -18.25 -1.92
N GLU A 135 -5.15 -18.74 -3.14
CA GLU A 135 -4.49 -18.28 -4.36
C GLU A 135 -4.87 -16.86 -4.77
N ARG A 136 -5.86 -16.25 -4.12
CA ARG A 136 -6.34 -14.88 -4.38
C ARG A 136 -5.94 -13.89 -3.28
N ILE A 137 -5.25 -14.34 -2.23
CA ILE A 137 -4.82 -13.44 -1.14
C ILE A 137 -3.87 -12.36 -1.70
N ASN A 138 -2.88 -12.76 -2.50
CA ASN A 138 -1.94 -11.79 -3.08
C ASN A 138 -2.43 -11.31 -4.45
N LEU A 139 -2.51 -9.98 -4.60
CA LEU A 139 -2.89 -9.36 -5.87
C LEU A 139 -1.98 -9.75 -7.06
N PRO A 140 -0.64 -9.89 -6.91
CA PRO A 140 0.21 -10.38 -7.99
C PRO A 140 -0.15 -11.79 -8.49
N ASP A 141 -0.69 -12.66 -7.63
CA ASP A 141 -1.11 -14.00 -8.04
C ASP A 141 -2.34 -13.93 -8.96
N ILE A 142 -3.28 -13.03 -8.64
CA ILE A 142 -4.43 -12.72 -9.51
C ILE A 142 -3.95 -12.07 -10.82
N ARG A 143 -3.04 -11.08 -10.74
CA ARG A 143 -2.49 -10.37 -11.90
C ARG A 143 -1.50 -11.18 -12.73
N ARG A 144 -1.17 -12.42 -12.35
CA ARG A 144 -0.19 -13.23 -13.11
C ARG A 144 -0.67 -13.44 -14.54
N GLY A 145 0.18 -13.03 -15.48
CA GLY A 145 -0.13 -13.01 -16.92
C GLY A 145 -0.85 -11.74 -17.40
N GLU A 146 -1.14 -10.81 -16.48
CA GLU A 146 -1.73 -9.50 -16.73
C GLU A 146 -3.07 -9.56 -17.49
N TYR A 147 -3.50 -8.44 -18.08
CA TYR A 147 -4.69 -8.30 -18.91
C TYR A 147 -4.77 -9.37 -20.02
N GLU A 148 -3.65 -9.68 -20.67
CA GLU A 148 -3.59 -10.61 -21.79
C GLU A 148 -3.99 -12.04 -21.42
N SER A 149 -3.78 -12.44 -20.16
CA SER A 149 -4.11 -13.79 -19.70
C SER A 149 -5.59 -14.00 -19.37
N PHE A 150 -6.39 -12.94 -19.19
CA PHE A 150 -7.72 -13.07 -18.61
C PHE A 150 -8.77 -13.66 -19.55
N GLU A 151 -8.57 -13.64 -20.86
CA GLU A 151 -9.45 -14.37 -21.79
C GLU A 151 -9.40 -15.89 -21.56
N GLU A 152 -8.18 -16.43 -21.37
CA GLU A 152 -7.98 -17.84 -21.03
C GLU A 152 -8.39 -18.13 -19.58
N LYS A 153 -7.95 -17.30 -18.62
CA LYS A 153 -8.26 -17.52 -17.20
C LYS A 153 -9.77 -17.50 -16.94
N LEU A 154 -10.53 -16.57 -17.51
CA LEU A 154 -11.98 -16.54 -17.30
C LEU A 154 -12.72 -17.74 -17.93
N SER A 155 -12.09 -18.42 -18.88
CA SER A 155 -12.61 -19.68 -19.45
C SER A 155 -12.33 -20.89 -18.55
N ASP A 156 -11.38 -20.81 -17.62
CA ASP A 156 -11.10 -21.83 -16.61
C ASP A 156 -12.03 -21.64 -15.39
N SER A 157 -12.75 -22.70 -15.03
CA SER A 157 -13.66 -22.70 -13.87
C SER A 157 -12.93 -22.41 -12.55
N ASN A 158 -11.64 -22.76 -12.44
CA ASN A 158 -10.81 -22.44 -11.28
C ASN A 158 -10.55 -20.93 -11.14
N TRP A 159 -10.67 -20.18 -12.22
CA TRP A 159 -10.44 -18.74 -12.28
C TRP A 159 -11.73 -17.93 -12.45
N SER A 160 -12.90 -18.53 -12.21
CA SER A 160 -14.18 -17.81 -12.18
C SER A 160 -14.11 -16.64 -11.18
N PRO A 161 -14.57 -15.43 -11.53
CA PRO A 161 -14.59 -14.29 -10.63
C PRO A 161 -15.60 -14.52 -9.50
N GLU A 162 -15.40 -13.88 -8.34
CA GLU A 162 -16.40 -13.91 -7.27
C GLU A 162 -17.71 -13.23 -7.68
N TYR A 163 -17.62 -12.18 -8.51
CA TYR A 163 -18.78 -11.44 -9.00
C TYR A 163 -18.65 -11.13 -10.49
N GLY A 164 -19.80 -11.08 -11.18
CA GLY A 164 -19.88 -10.69 -12.58
C GLY A 164 -19.68 -11.85 -13.56
N PRO A 165 -19.55 -11.54 -14.86
CA PRO A 165 -19.50 -12.55 -15.91
C PRO A 165 -18.15 -13.27 -15.97
N THR A 166 -18.15 -14.51 -16.47
CA THR A 166 -16.94 -15.24 -16.91
C THR A 166 -16.56 -14.94 -18.36
N LYS A 167 -17.25 -14.00 -19.02
CA LYS A 167 -16.90 -13.57 -20.37
C LYS A 167 -15.94 -12.38 -20.27
N PHE A 168 -14.76 -12.52 -20.87
CA PHE A 168 -13.80 -11.43 -20.93
C PHE A 168 -14.35 -10.23 -21.71
N ASN A 169 -14.12 -9.04 -21.16
CA ASN A 169 -14.44 -7.77 -21.80
C ASN A 169 -13.14 -7.05 -22.14
N PRO A 170 -12.72 -7.01 -23.42
CA PRO A 170 -11.46 -6.38 -23.82
C PRO A 170 -11.37 -4.89 -23.48
N LYS A 171 -12.49 -4.16 -23.48
CA LYS A 171 -12.46 -2.72 -23.17
C LYS A 171 -12.10 -2.48 -21.70
N SER A 172 -12.69 -3.25 -20.78
CA SER A 172 -12.55 -3.02 -19.34
C SER A 172 -11.47 -3.87 -18.67
N GLY A 173 -11.17 -5.04 -19.22
CA GLY A 173 -10.46 -6.10 -18.48
C GLY A 173 -11.27 -6.56 -17.27
N VAL A 174 -10.58 -6.87 -16.18
CA VAL A 174 -11.14 -7.33 -14.90
C VAL A 174 -10.66 -6.45 -13.74
N THR A 175 -11.35 -6.51 -12.60
CA THR A 175 -11.00 -5.73 -11.41
C THR A 175 -10.80 -6.63 -10.19
N ALA A 176 -9.87 -6.26 -9.31
CA ALA A 176 -9.82 -6.82 -7.95
C ALA A 176 -10.38 -5.81 -6.94
N THR A 177 -11.03 -6.31 -5.90
CA THR A 177 -11.39 -5.51 -4.72
C THR A 177 -11.12 -6.31 -3.46
N GLY A 178 -10.82 -5.64 -2.36
CA GLY A 178 -10.49 -6.34 -1.14
C GLY A 178 -10.34 -5.40 0.04
N ALA A 179 -10.04 -5.99 1.18
CA ALA A 179 -9.73 -5.26 2.39
C ALA A 179 -8.32 -5.61 2.85
N ARG A 180 -7.55 -4.60 3.26
CA ARG A 180 -6.19 -4.79 3.74
C ARG A 180 -5.84 -3.76 4.80
N SER A 181 -4.83 -4.08 5.61
CA SER A 181 -4.19 -3.10 6.48
C SER A 181 -3.57 -1.99 5.64
N ILE A 182 -3.45 -0.81 6.25
CA ILE A 182 -2.75 0.30 5.63
C ILE A 182 -1.28 -0.08 5.46
N LEU A 183 -0.72 0.34 4.33
CA LEU A 183 0.69 0.17 4.04
C LEU A 183 1.36 1.51 4.30
N ILE A 184 2.32 1.55 5.22
CA ILE A 184 3.11 2.76 5.47
C ILE A 184 4.45 2.60 4.76
N ALA A 185 4.70 3.47 3.79
CA ALA A 185 6.01 3.59 3.16
C ALA A 185 6.88 4.52 4.03
N TYR A 186 7.90 3.94 4.64
CA TYR A 186 8.74 4.61 5.61
C TYR A 186 10.19 4.23 5.40
N ASN A 187 11.03 5.25 5.36
CA ASN A 187 12.45 5.08 5.12
C ASN A 187 13.28 5.71 6.25
N VAL A 188 14.48 5.18 6.48
CA VAL A 188 15.43 5.75 7.45
C VAL A 188 16.78 5.96 6.78
N ASN A 189 17.27 7.19 6.84
CA ASN A 189 18.54 7.62 6.26
C ASN A 189 19.70 7.33 7.22
N LEU A 190 20.82 6.91 6.64
CA LEU A 190 22.10 6.71 7.31
C LEU A 190 23.17 7.58 6.63
N ASP A 191 24.12 8.07 7.42
CA ASP A 191 25.29 8.86 7.01
C ASP A 191 26.37 8.03 6.30
N THR A 192 25.99 7.31 5.25
CA THR A 192 26.90 6.44 4.50
C THR A 192 26.67 6.53 2.99
N ASP A 193 27.75 6.52 2.22
CA ASP A 193 27.73 6.39 0.75
C ASP A 193 27.56 4.92 0.28
N GLN A 194 27.43 3.98 1.24
CA GLN A 194 27.40 2.55 0.95
C GLN A 194 26.00 1.95 1.02
N LYS A 195 25.33 1.87 -0.13
CA LYS A 195 24.07 1.10 -0.33
C LYS A 195 24.13 -0.33 0.25
N SER A 196 25.32 -0.93 0.29
CA SER A 196 25.50 -2.29 0.80
C SER A 196 25.22 -2.41 2.31
N VAL A 197 25.48 -1.35 3.09
CA VAL A 197 25.22 -1.30 4.52
C VAL A 197 23.72 -1.33 4.77
N THR A 198 22.97 -0.43 4.15
CA THR A 198 21.51 -0.36 4.30
C THR A 198 20.81 -1.61 3.78
N ASN A 199 21.32 -2.26 2.72
CA ASN A 199 20.79 -3.54 2.24
C ASN A 199 21.00 -4.70 3.23
N LYS A 200 22.14 -4.74 3.93
CA LYS A 200 22.39 -5.72 4.98
C LYS A 200 21.43 -5.51 6.15
N ILE A 201 21.24 -4.25 6.58
CA ILE A 201 20.29 -3.88 7.63
C ILE A 201 18.86 -4.29 7.21
N ALA A 202 18.40 -3.85 6.04
CA ALA A 202 17.10 -4.22 5.49
C ALA A 202 16.89 -5.74 5.44
N GLY A 203 17.93 -6.50 5.06
CA GLY A 203 17.91 -7.96 5.03
C GLY A 203 17.75 -8.60 6.42
N LYS A 204 18.39 -8.05 7.46
CA LYS A 204 18.22 -8.50 8.86
C LYS A 204 16.82 -8.19 9.41
N LEU A 205 16.18 -7.13 8.92
CA LEU A 205 14.90 -6.64 9.46
C LEU A 205 13.66 -7.20 8.77
N ARG A 206 13.62 -7.17 7.43
CA ARG A 206 12.42 -7.52 6.64
C ARG A 206 11.99 -8.96 6.86
N THR A 207 10.69 -9.24 6.75
CA THR A 207 10.10 -10.57 7.01
C THR A 207 10.73 -11.69 6.20
N SER A 208 11.03 -11.45 4.93
CA SER A 208 11.70 -12.45 4.09
C SER A 208 13.13 -12.76 4.52
N GLY A 209 13.76 -11.91 5.33
CA GLY A 209 15.11 -12.08 5.82
C GLY A 209 16.17 -12.18 4.71
N VAL A 210 17.20 -12.98 4.98
CA VAL A 210 18.34 -13.23 4.07
C VAL A 210 18.41 -14.69 3.63
N LEU A 211 18.99 -14.93 2.45
CA LEU A 211 19.29 -16.29 2.00
C LEU A 211 20.38 -16.88 2.89
N LYS A 212 20.18 -18.12 3.33
CA LYS A 212 21.18 -18.86 4.09
C LYS A 212 22.31 -19.26 3.14
N LYS A 213 23.54 -19.00 3.57
CA LYS A 213 24.76 -19.31 2.82
C LYS A 213 25.68 -20.19 3.64
N ASP A 214 26.45 -21.03 2.97
CA ASP A 214 27.50 -21.84 3.59
C ASP A 214 28.78 -21.03 3.82
N GLU A 215 29.82 -21.70 4.32
CA GLU A 215 31.14 -21.09 4.61
C GLU A 215 31.83 -20.56 3.34
N ASN A 216 31.46 -21.05 2.16
CA ASN A 216 31.98 -20.60 0.87
C ASN A 216 31.12 -19.49 0.23
N GLY A 217 30.02 -19.10 0.88
CA GLY A 217 29.08 -18.10 0.39
C GLY A 217 28.07 -18.64 -0.63
N GLU A 218 28.02 -19.96 -0.83
CA GLU A 218 27.06 -20.64 -1.70
C GLU A 218 25.70 -20.80 -1.01
N LYS A 219 24.62 -20.81 -1.79
CA LYS A 219 23.25 -20.88 -1.27
C LYS A 219 22.97 -22.27 -0.71
N ILE A 220 22.53 -22.35 0.54
CA ILE A 220 22.09 -23.62 1.13
C ILE A 220 20.69 -23.93 0.63
N LEU A 221 20.52 -25.12 0.05
CA LEU A 221 19.22 -25.66 -0.36
C LEU A 221 18.63 -26.52 0.76
N GLY A 222 17.33 -26.36 1.01
CA GLY A 222 16.56 -27.21 1.91
C GLY A 222 16.14 -28.51 1.25
N GLU A 223 15.48 -29.38 2.03
CA GLU A 223 15.00 -30.69 1.57
C GLU A 223 13.97 -30.61 0.43
N ASP A 224 13.30 -29.46 0.29
CA ASP A 224 12.33 -29.17 -0.77
C ASP A 224 12.97 -28.63 -2.08
N GLY A 225 14.31 -28.54 -2.11
CA GLY A 225 15.06 -27.99 -3.24
C GLY A 225 15.01 -26.46 -3.35
N LYS A 226 14.40 -25.76 -2.39
CA LYS A 226 14.39 -24.29 -2.34
C LYS A 226 15.54 -23.77 -1.48
N VAL A 227 15.96 -22.54 -1.73
CA VAL A 227 17.02 -21.90 -0.94
C VAL A 227 16.49 -21.60 0.46
N GLU A 228 17.17 -22.11 1.49
CA GLU A 228 16.84 -21.81 2.87
C GLU A 228 17.04 -20.31 3.18
N ARG A 229 16.24 -19.80 4.10
CA ARG A 229 16.29 -18.40 4.51
C ARG A 229 16.40 -18.30 6.02
N ILE A 230 17.17 -17.32 6.47
CA ILE A 230 17.14 -16.87 7.85
C ILE A 230 16.10 -15.75 7.90
N PRO A 231 14.97 -15.92 8.60
CA PRO A 231 13.93 -14.89 8.67
C PRO A 231 14.47 -13.62 9.32
N GLY A 232 13.90 -12.48 8.94
CA GLY A 232 14.25 -11.20 9.56
C GLY A 232 13.58 -11.01 10.92
N ARG A 233 13.97 -9.94 11.62
CA ARG A 233 13.48 -9.60 12.96
C ARG A 233 11.98 -9.28 13.00
N PHE A 234 11.42 -8.72 11.92
CA PHE A 234 10.05 -8.20 11.90
C PHE A 234 9.15 -8.94 10.93
N GLU A 235 7.91 -9.18 11.37
CA GLU A 235 6.81 -9.66 10.52
C GLU A 235 6.15 -8.49 9.79
N TYR A 236 5.48 -8.77 8.67
CA TYR A 236 4.79 -7.73 7.89
C TYR A 236 5.67 -6.54 7.48
N LEU A 237 6.96 -6.78 7.27
CA LEU A 237 7.93 -5.76 6.87
C LEU A 237 8.60 -6.16 5.57
N GLN A 238 8.51 -5.30 4.56
CA GLN A 238 9.34 -5.37 3.37
C GLN A 238 10.41 -4.29 3.46
N GLY A 239 11.58 -4.53 2.87
CA GLY A 239 12.61 -3.50 2.81
C GLY A 239 13.80 -3.83 1.94
N ALA A 240 14.49 -2.78 1.51
CA ALA A 240 15.73 -2.81 0.75
C ALA A 240 16.56 -1.55 1.03
N GLY A 241 17.86 -1.63 0.76
CA GLY A 241 18.77 -0.49 0.83
C GLY A 241 18.83 0.25 -0.50
N TRP A 242 18.84 1.58 -0.45
CA TRP A 242 18.95 2.50 -1.58
C TRP A 242 19.96 3.62 -1.29
N MET A 243 20.36 4.35 -2.33
CA MET A 243 21.04 5.63 -2.16
C MET A 243 19.99 6.72 -2.23
N TYR A 244 19.98 7.61 -1.24
CA TYR A 244 19.18 8.82 -1.24
C TYR A 244 19.90 9.93 -2.02
N ASP A 245 21.20 10.10 -1.76
CA ASP A 245 22.11 10.97 -2.50
C ASP A 245 23.53 10.36 -2.57
N GLU A 246 24.54 11.13 -2.98
CA GLU A 246 25.93 10.65 -3.12
C GLU A 246 26.60 10.24 -1.78
N SER A 247 26.09 10.75 -0.66
CA SER A 247 26.64 10.60 0.70
C SER A 247 25.68 9.95 1.69
N THR A 248 24.41 9.79 1.33
CA THR A 248 23.35 9.28 2.19
C THR A 248 22.73 8.03 1.58
N ALA A 249 22.78 6.92 2.32
CA ALA A 249 22.06 5.71 1.98
C ALA A 249 20.82 5.58 2.86
N GLN A 250 19.83 4.87 2.37
CA GLN A 250 18.54 4.75 3.02
C GLN A 250 18.09 3.30 3.14
N VAL A 251 17.56 2.93 4.30
CA VAL A 251 16.79 1.70 4.48
C VAL A 251 15.34 2.04 4.11
N SER A 252 14.91 1.66 2.91
CA SER A 252 13.53 1.88 2.46
C SER A 252 12.66 0.69 2.84
N MET A 253 11.48 0.95 3.41
CA MET A 253 10.60 -0.08 3.93
C MET A 253 9.13 0.17 3.61
N ASN A 254 8.40 -0.94 3.50
CA ASN A 254 6.93 -0.93 3.57
C ASN A 254 6.51 -1.72 4.80
N LEU A 255 5.87 -1.04 5.75
CA LEU A 255 5.20 -1.66 6.88
C LEU A 255 3.82 -2.08 6.39
N LEU A 256 3.62 -3.39 6.23
CA LEU A 256 2.37 -3.97 5.73
C LEU A 256 1.29 -4.07 6.82
N ASP A 257 1.71 -4.06 8.09
CA ASP A 257 0.83 -3.96 9.25
C ASP A 257 1.54 -3.25 10.41
N TYR A 258 1.25 -1.95 10.56
CA TYR A 258 1.90 -1.10 11.57
C TYR A 258 1.52 -1.46 13.00
N THR A 259 0.42 -2.20 13.19
CA THR A 259 -0.03 -2.65 14.51
C THR A 259 0.81 -3.81 15.04
N ILE A 260 1.51 -4.52 14.14
CA ILE A 260 2.44 -5.61 14.46
C ILE A 260 3.88 -5.11 14.46
N THR A 261 4.27 -4.33 13.45
CA THR A 261 5.61 -3.73 13.32
C THR A 261 5.50 -2.22 13.18
N GLY A 262 5.83 -1.48 14.25
CA GLY A 262 5.68 -0.02 14.33
C GLY A 262 6.90 0.76 13.82
N LEU A 263 6.69 2.05 13.53
CA LEU A 263 7.73 2.98 13.04
C LEU A 263 8.91 3.10 14.02
N HIS A 264 8.63 3.24 15.31
CA HIS A 264 9.64 3.31 16.36
C HIS A 264 10.47 2.02 16.44
N GLN A 265 9.84 0.85 16.33
CA GLN A 265 10.52 -0.44 16.41
C GLN A 265 11.53 -0.61 15.28
N VAL A 266 11.14 -0.30 14.04
CA VAL A 266 12.05 -0.40 12.90
C VAL A 266 13.15 0.65 12.96
N THR A 267 12.84 1.88 13.38
CA THR A 267 13.82 2.96 13.50
C THR A 267 14.89 2.62 14.53
N ASP A 268 14.49 2.15 15.72
CA ASP A 268 15.42 1.82 16.78
C ASP A 268 16.27 0.58 16.44
N ALA A 269 15.68 -0.41 15.77
CA ALA A 269 16.45 -1.56 15.27
C ALA A 269 17.45 -1.15 14.18
N ILE A 270 17.11 -0.16 13.34
CA ILE A 270 18.05 0.40 12.36
C ILE A 270 19.18 1.15 13.07
N ARG A 271 18.89 1.96 14.10
CA ARG A 271 19.92 2.64 14.91
C ARG A 271 20.88 1.65 15.55
N GLU A 272 20.34 0.60 16.17
CA GLU A 272 21.12 -0.49 16.77
C GLU A 272 22.07 -1.09 15.73
N LEU A 273 21.54 -1.53 14.58
CA LEU A 273 22.33 -2.18 13.54
C LEU A 273 23.29 -1.24 12.79
N ALA A 274 22.96 0.04 12.65
CA ALA A 274 23.83 1.04 12.03
C ALA A 274 25.07 1.28 12.90
N SER A 275 24.88 1.32 14.23
CA SER A 275 25.97 1.51 15.18
C SER A 275 27.00 0.37 15.17
N GLU A 276 26.61 -0.85 14.78
CA GLU A 276 27.54 -1.98 14.57
C GLU A 276 28.58 -1.72 13.46
N THR A 277 28.30 -0.72 12.62
CA THR A 277 29.12 -0.34 11.46
C THR A 277 29.59 1.11 11.51
N ASP A 278 29.56 1.73 12.70
CA ASP A 278 29.95 3.13 12.93
C ASP A 278 29.14 4.15 12.10
N ASN A 279 27.91 3.81 11.71
CA ASN A 279 26.98 4.72 11.02
C ASN A 279 25.85 5.16 11.97
N CYS A 280 25.30 6.35 11.72
CA CYS A 280 24.21 6.97 12.48
C CYS A 280 22.97 7.15 11.60
N THR A 281 21.79 7.13 12.21
CA THR A 281 20.56 7.55 11.52
C THR A 281 20.45 9.07 11.47
N THR A 282 20.21 9.61 10.28
CA THR A 282 20.16 11.07 10.07
C THR A 282 18.76 11.62 9.91
N ALA A 283 17.83 10.83 9.34
CA ALA A 283 16.46 11.25 9.12
C ALA A 283 15.51 10.04 8.98
N GLY A 284 14.26 10.24 9.35
CA GLY A 284 13.14 9.40 8.93
C GLY A 284 12.38 10.10 7.80
N GLU A 285 11.89 9.33 6.83
CA GLU A 285 11.11 9.84 5.71
C GLU A 285 9.82 9.03 5.57
N LEU A 286 8.68 9.69 5.71
CA LEU A 286 7.38 9.13 5.36
C LEU A 286 7.07 9.48 3.91
N VAL A 287 6.79 8.45 3.10
CA VAL A 287 6.33 8.61 1.73
C VAL A 287 4.80 8.49 1.73
N GLY A 288 4.11 9.59 1.48
CA GLY A 288 2.65 9.67 1.53
C GLY A 288 2.13 10.02 2.93
N LEU A 289 1.06 9.35 3.32
CA LEU A 289 0.32 9.60 4.56
C LEU A 289 0.52 8.47 5.59
N VAL A 290 0.29 8.78 6.86
CA VAL A 290 0.43 7.86 7.99
C VAL A 290 -0.80 7.90 8.90
N PRO A 291 -1.26 6.77 9.47
CA PRO A 291 -2.30 6.78 10.50
C PRO A 291 -1.83 7.52 11.75
N LEU A 292 -2.72 8.29 12.36
CA LEU A 292 -2.47 8.97 13.64
C LEU A 292 -1.99 7.97 14.69
N GLN A 293 -2.63 6.80 14.78
CA GLN A 293 -2.27 5.79 15.77
C GLN A 293 -0.80 5.34 15.68
N ALA A 294 -0.24 5.20 14.47
CA ALA A 294 1.16 4.82 14.29
C ALA A 294 2.14 5.90 14.81
N ILE A 295 1.76 7.17 14.66
CA ILE A 295 2.49 8.32 15.20
C ILE A 295 2.37 8.35 16.72
N LEU A 296 1.16 8.20 17.27
CA LEU A 296 0.93 8.19 18.72
C LEU A 296 1.67 7.06 19.43
N ASP A 297 1.70 5.85 18.85
CA ASP A 297 2.43 4.72 19.42
C ASP A 297 3.94 4.97 19.44
N SER A 298 4.46 5.63 18.40
CA SER A 298 5.87 6.03 18.35
C SER A 298 6.18 7.16 19.33
N GLY A 299 5.26 8.11 19.48
CA GLY A 299 5.35 9.20 20.46
C GLY A 299 5.41 8.68 21.88
N ARG A 300 4.51 7.76 22.23
CA ARG A 300 4.50 7.09 23.54
C ARG A 300 5.78 6.33 23.81
N HIS A 301 6.30 5.63 22.79
CA HIS A 301 7.56 4.90 22.91
C HIS A 301 8.73 5.84 23.25
N TYR A 302 8.88 6.95 22.53
CA TYR A 302 9.98 7.89 22.75
C TYR A 302 9.80 8.76 23.99
N LEU A 303 8.56 9.08 24.38
CA LEU A 303 8.25 9.79 25.61
C LEU A 303 8.40 8.90 26.85
N GLY A 304 8.12 7.59 26.73
CA GLY A 304 8.18 6.61 27.81
C GLY A 304 6.90 6.51 28.66
N HIS A 305 5.87 7.30 28.35
CA HIS A 305 4.54 7.23 28.96
C HIS A 305 3.47 7.81 28.03
N ASP A 306 2.20 7.66 28.40
CA ASP A 306 1.06 8.29 27.70
C ASP A 306 0.94 9.77 28.08
N ASP A 307 0.44 10.60 27.16
CA ASP A 307 0.30 12.06 27.34
C ASP A 307 -0.74 12.62 26.34
N GLU A 308 -0.90 13.95 26.31
CA GLU A 308 -1.72 14.64 25.33
C GLU A 308 -1.25 14.35 23.89
N GLU A 309 -2.22 14.24 22.97
CA GLU A 309 -1.98 13.88 21.57
C GLU A 309 -0.91 14.75 20.90
N SER A 310 -0.95 16.06 21.14
CA SER A 310 0.03 17.02 20.59
C SER A 310 1.45 16.76 21.10
N VAL A 311 1.60 16.36 22.36
CA VAL A 311 2.90 16.02 22.97
C VAL A 311 3.43 14.72 22.37
N LEU A 312 2.56 13.72 22.21
CA LEU A 312 2.93 12.44 21.59
C LEU A 312 3.35 12.63 20.13
N ILE A 313 2.60 13.40 19.33
CA ILE A 313 2.95 13.70 17.95
C ILE A 313 4.34 14.36 17.87
N GLN A 314 4.62 15.35 18.71
CA GLN A 314 5.91 16.03 18.71
C GLN A 314 7.08 15.11 19.09
N ASN A 315 6.89 14.26 20.10
CA ASN A 315 7.91 13.27 20.47
C ASN A 315 8.11 12.21 19.39
N ALA A 316 7.06 11.84 18.66
CA ALA A 316 7.18 10.93 17.52
C ALA A 316 7.98 11.58 16.39
N ILE A 317 7.70 12.84 16.04
CA ILE A 317 8.42 13.57 14.99
C ILE A 317 9.91 13.64 15.31
N GLN A 318 10.26 14.04 16.54
CA GLN A 318 11.66 14.13 16.97
C GLN A 318 12.32 12.75 17.06
N GLY A 319 11.65 11.80 17.71
CA GLY A 319 12.17 10.45 17.94
C GLY A 319 12.32 9.63 16.66
N LEU A 320 11.51 9.87 15.64
CA LEU A 320 11.64 9.28 14.30
C LEU A 320 12.47 10.14 13.34
N GLN A 321 12.89 11.35 13.75
CA GLN A 321 13.64 12.30 12.92
C GLN A 321 12.89 12.69 11.62
N LEU A 322 11.56 12.88 11.69
CA LEU A 322 10.69 13.15 10.54
C LEU A 322 10.77 14.60 10.03
N ASP A 323 11.39 15.50 10.79
CA ASP A 323 11.56 16.91 10.50
C ASP A 323 12.96 17.27 9.94
N GLN A 324 13.81 16.26 9.69
CA GLN A 324 15.20 16.48 9.28
C GLN A 324 15.37 16.72 7.78
N LEU A 325 14.44 16.23 6.94
CA LEU A 325 14.45 16.47 5.49
C LEU A 325 13.61 17.69 5.08
N GLY A 326 12.86 18.26 6.01
CA GLY A 326 11.93 19.37 5.81
C GLY A 326 10.84 19.36 6.87
N ASP A 327 9.96 20.36 6.84
CA ASP A 327 8.89 20.49 7.82
C ASP A 327 7.91 19.31 7.76
N PHE A 328 7.61 18.70 8.92
CA PHE A 328 6.55 17.72 9.04
C PHE A 328 5.19 18.41 9.23
N ILE A 329 4.46 18.61 8.14
CA ILE A 329 3.15 19.25 8.16
C ILE A 329 2.07 18.22 8.55
N ILE A 330 1.61 18.27 9.80
CA ILE A 330 0.69 17.30 10.40
C ILE A 330 -0.59 17.12 9.54
N GLU A 331 -1.18 18.23 9.09
CA GLU A 331 -2.42 18.26 8.33
C GLU A 331 -2.29 17.69 6.91
N GLN A 332 -1.07 17.42 6.44
CA GLN A 332 -0.79 16.84 5.13
C GLN A 332 -0.19 15.44 5.23
N ARG A 333 0.25 15.02 6.42
CA ARG A 333 0.95 13.75 6.62
C ARG A 333 0.14 12.75 7.42
N ILE A 334 -0.68 13.21 8.38
CA ILE A 334 -1.52 12.32 9.18
C ILE A 334 -2.91 12.22 8.56
N ILE A 335 -3.38 10.99 8.31
CA ILE A 335 -4.62 10.73 7.56
C ILE A 335 -5.83 11.37 8.22
N GLU A 336 -5.99 11.20 9.53
CA GLU A 336 -7.12 11.73 10.30
C GLU A 336 -7.15 13.26 10.26
N TYR A 337 -5.99 13.90 10.38
CA TYR A 337 -5.86 15.36 10.27
C TYR A 337 -6.14 15.86 8.84
N ALA A 338 -5.61 15.18 7.81
CA ALA A 338 -5.87 15.50 6.41
C ALA A 338 -7.36 15.30 6.05
N ALA A 339 -7.99 14.30 6.67
CA ALA A 339 -9.42 14.05 6.60
C ALA A 339 -10.25 15.09 7.39
N GLY A 340 -9.60 15.90 8.24
CA GLY A 340 -10.22 16.91 9.09
C GLY A 340 -11.09 16.31 10.20
N VAL A 341 -10.66 15.18 10.79
CA VAL A 341 -11.42 14.40 11.78
C VAL A 341 -10.64 14.25 13.08
#